data_AF-A0A1F3WZX2-F1
#
_entry.id   AF-A0A1F3WZX2-F1
#
_cell.length_a   1.000
_cell.length_b   1.000
_cell.length_c   1.000
_cell.angle_alpha   90.00
_cell.angle_beta   90.00
_cell.angle_gamma   90.00
#
_symmetry.space_group_name_H-M   'P 1'
#
loop_
_entity.id
_entity.type
_entity.pdbx_description
1 polymer ?
#
loop_
_entity_poly.entity_id
_entity_poly.type
_entity_poly.pdbx_seq_one_letter_code
_entity_poly.pdbx_strand_id
1 'polypeptide(L)' 'MKVNESKPDIDRIFEDGRLIDQALVESVKQALLVHKRADNPVAEWRDGKVVLIQPEDIAV' A
#
# COMPACT_ATOMS: atom_id res chain seq x y z
N MET A 1 -7.71 -19.11 27.95
CA MET A 1 -8.80 -18.93 26.98
C MET A 1 -8.16 -18.87 25.60
N LYS A 2 -8.31 -19.92 24.79
CA LYS A 2 -7.77 -19.92 23.42
C LYS A 2 -8.75 -19.12 22.56
N VAL A 3 -8.28 -18.04 21.94
CA VAL A 3 -9.06 -17.30 20.94
C VAL A 3 -9.27 -18.27 19.79
N ASN A 4 -10.49 -18.76 19.63
CA ASN A 4 -10.87 -19.56 18.48
C ASN A 4 -11.15 -18.56 17.35
N GLU A 5 -10.12 -18.16 16.63
CA GLU A 5 -10.28 -17.30 15.45
C GLU A 5 -11.01 -18.13 14.38
N SER A 6 -12.32 -17.93 14.26
CA SER A 6 -13.05 -18.37 13.09
C SER A 6 -12.39 -17.73 11.87
N LYS A 7 -12.17 -18.51 10.81
CA LYS A 7 -11.59 -18.00 9.56
C LYS A 7 -12.35 -16.74 9.11
N PRO A 8 -11.64 -15.70 8.65
CA PRO A 8 -12.29 -14.50 8.13
C PRO A 8 -13.25 -14.84 7.00
N ASP A 9 -14.43 -14.22 7.01
CA ASP A 9 -15.40 -14.32 5.93
C ASP A 9 -14.90 -13.45 4.76
N ILE A 10 -14.32 -14.11 3.76
CA ILE A 10 -13.67 -13.43 2.64
C ILE A 10 -14.69 -12.65 1.80
N ASP A 11 -15.84 -13.25 1.50
CA ASP A 11 -16.86 -12.61 0.66
C ASP A 11 -17.33 -11.30 1.31
N ARG A 12 -17.58 -11.33 2.61
CA ARG A 12 -17.94 -10.13 3.37
C ARG A 12 -16.83 -9.07 3.40
N ILE A 13 -15.56 -9.47 3.45
CA ILE A 13 -14.43 -8.53 3.41
C ILE A 13 -14.34 -7.85 2.04
N PHE A 14 -14.57 -8.60 0.96
CA PHE A 14 -14.61 -8.05 -0.39
C PHE A 14 -15.82 -7.14 -0.61
N GLU A 15 -17.00 -7.49 -0.08
CA GLU A 15 -18.19 -6.64 -0.15
C GLU A 15 -18.03 -5.33 0.63
N ASP A 16 -17.43 -5.39 1.82
CA ASP A 16 -17.23 -4.23 2.69
C ASP A 16 -16.06 -3.33 2.22
N GLY A 17 -15.00 -3.92 1.68
CA GLY A 17 -13.84 -3.23 1.09
C GLY A 17 -12.89 -2.54 2.07
N ARG A 18 -13.35 -2.12 3.26
CA ARG A 18 -12.54 -1.26 4.16
C ARG A 18 -11.23 -1.89 4.62
N LEU A 19 -11.24 -3.18 4.91
CA LEU A 19 -10.01 -3.89 5.33
C LEU A 19 -9.01 -4.00 4.18
N ILE A 20 -9.48 -4.16 2.95
CA ILE A 20 -8.64 -4.20 1.75
C ILE A 20 -8.04 -2.81 1.49
N ASP A 21 -8.86 -1.77 1.57
CA ASP A 21 -8.41 -0.38 1.39
C ASP A 21 -7.34 0.00 2.41
N GLN A 22 -7.56 -0.32 3.69
CA GLN A 22 -6.59 -0.09 4.76
C GLN A 22 -5.28 -0.85 4.51
N ALA A 23 -5.37 -2.13 4.11
CA ALA A 23 -4.20 -2.94 3.82
C ALA A 23 -3.43 -2.39 2.60
N LEU A 24 -4.13 -1.90 1.58
CA LEU A 24 -3.51 -1.33 0.39
C LEU A 24 -2.76 -0.03 0.70
N VAL A 25 -3.38 0.88 1.47
CA VAL A 25 -2.73 2.13 1.91
C VAL A 25 -1.46 1.85 2.69
N GLU A 26 -1.52 0.94 3.67
CA GLU A 26 -0.34 0.59 4.46
C GLU A 26 0.74 -0.06 3.60
N SER A 27 0.35 -0.96 2.69
CA SER A 27 1.30 -1.65 1.80
C SER A 27 2.01 -0.67 0.86
N VAL A 28 1.29 0.30 0.30
CA VAL A 28 1.88 1.35 -0.55
C VAL A 28 2.87 2.19 0.26
N LYS A 29 2.48 2.61 1.47
CA LYS A 29 3.37 3.37 2.36
C LYS A 29 4.67 2.61 2.66
N GLN A 30 4.57 1.32 2.98
CA GLN A 30 5.76 0.49 3.24
C GLN A 30 6.62 0.32 2.00
N ALA A 31 6.03 0.12 0.82
CA ALA A 31 6.76 0.03 -0.43
C ALA A 31 7.54 1.33 -0.72
N LEU A 32 6.89 2.49 -0.59
CA LEU A 32 7.53 3.79 -0.77
C LEU A 32 8.69 4.01 0.21
N LEU A 33 8.54 3.58 1.48
CA LEU A 33 9.64 3.62 2.47
C LEU A 33 10.84 2.77 2.04
N VAL A 34 10.61 1.57 1.52
CA VAL A 34 11.68 0.69 1.02
C VAL A 34 12.42 1.34 -0.15
N HIS A 35 11.68 1.88 -1.11
CA HIS A 35 12.26 2.58 -2.26
C HIS A 35 13.11 3.78 -1.82
N LYS A 36 12.58 4.63 -0.93
CA LYS A 36 13.29 5.80 -0.39
C LYS A 36 14.59 5.41 0.32
N ARG A 37 14.57 4.36 1.15
CA ARG A 37 15.76 3.90 1.90
C ARG A 37 16.81 3.23 1.01
N ALA A 38 16.40 2.64 -0.10
CA ALA A 38 17.27 1.95 -1.05
C ALA A 38 17.83 2.88 -2.14
N ASP A 39 17.57 4.19 -2.05
CA ASP A 39 17.93 5.18 -3.09
C ASP A 39 17.34 4.82 -4.47
N ASN A 40 16.15 4.21 -4.46
CA ASN A 40 15.46 3.75 -5.67
C ASN A 40 14.28 4.69 -6.00
N PRO A 41 14.24 5.30 -7.19
CA PRO A 41 13.12 6.14 -7.58
C PRO A 41 11.84 5.32 -7.86
N VAL A 42 10.69 6.00 -7.90
CA VAL A 42 9.38 5.40 -8.23
C VAL A 42 8.72 6.12 -9.40
N ALA A 43 8.01 5.38 -10.23
CA ALA A 43 7.22 5.94 -11.33
C ALA A 43 5.82 6.34 -10.84
N GLU A 44 5.39 7.54 -11.18
CA GLU A 44 4.05 8.04 -10.89
C GLU A 44 3.40 8.58 -12.17
N TRP A 45 2.11 8.34 -12.33
CA TRP A 45 1.33 8.97 -13.40
C TRP A 45 0.88 10.36 -12.96
N ARG A 46 1.37 11.41 -13.62
CA ARG A 46 0.97 12.81 -13.38
C ARG A 46 0.69 13.49 -14.71
N ASP A 47 -0.45 14.15 -14.82
CA ASP A 47 -0.82 14.98 -15.98
C ASP A 47 -0.66 14.26 -17.33
N GLY A 48 -1.07 12.99 -17.41
CA GLY A 48 -1.07 12.22 -18.65
C GLY A 48 0.30 11.66 -19.07
N LYS A 49 1.30 11.70 -18.18
CA LYS A 49 2.63 11.14 -18.42
C LYS A 49 3.16 10.40 -17.20
N VAL A 50 4.13 9.52 -17.44
CA VAL A 50 4.93 8.88 -16.39
C VAL A 50 6.03 9.85 -15.96
N VAL A 51 6.11 10.12 -14.66
CA VAL A 51 7.16 10.93 -14.02
C VAL A 51 7.91 10.06 -13.03
N LEU A 52 9.23 10.22 -12.98
CA LEU A 52 10.07 9.50 -12.03
C LEU A 52 10.30 10.39 -10.79
N ILE A 53 9.79 9.96 -9.65
CA ILE A 53 9.98 10.63 -8.35
C ILE A 53 11.28 10.12 -7.74
N GLN A 54 12.19 11.05 -7.47
CA GLN A 54 13.48 10.71 -6.85
C GLN A 54 13.29 10.32 -5.38
N PRO A 55 14.17 9.47 -4.81
CA PRO A 55 14.04 8.98 -3.44
C PRO A 55 13.81 10.08 -2.38
N GLU A 56 14.52 11.19 -2.48
CA GLU A 56 14.41 12.36 -1.60
C GLU A 56 13.00 12.97 -1.60
N ASP A 57 12.33 12.94 -2.74
CA ASP A 57 11.02 13.55 -3.00
C ASP A 57 9.85 12.59 -2.73
N ILE A 58 10.11 11.30 -2.42
CA ILE A 58 9.06 10.34 -2.05
C ILE A 58 8.42 10.76 -0.73
N ALA A 59 7.11 11.02 -0.73
CA ALA A 59 6.30 11.31 0.46
C ALA A 59 5.82 10.02 1.14
N VAL A 60 5.97 9.93 2.47
CA VAL A 60 5.67 8.75 3.30
C VAL A 60 5.18 9.13 4.69
#